data_AF-A0A3M9LXK5-F1
#
_entry.id   AF-A0A3M9LXK5-F1
#
_cell.length_a   1.000
_cell.length_b   1.000
_cell.length_c   1.000
_cell.angle_alpha   90.00
_cell.angle_beta   90.00
_cell.angle_gamma   90.00
#
_symmetry.space_group_name_H-M   'P 1'
#
loop_
_entity.id
_entity.type
_entity.pdbx_description
1 polymer ?
#
loop_
_entity_poly.entity_id
_entity_poly.type
_entity_poly.pdbx_seq_one_letter_code
_entity_poly.pdbx_strand_id
1 'polypeptide(L)'
;MQTAASIYGQLDQLLDSGNDARSQSGAHTAYVTCFSAQRRQLSQWRSYGTDEYPNRLVVDTNTLLDNPDLSAYISLLGSRYMAHVLPVVLRELDDLKRGGRNPEIREAARRADRRLKGLRTNGGDIRTGVKVAGDVWARFEHVEPRDDGRLPSWLDLTVPDDRLVASALLLQSDHPGAKLTVATGDLNLQTKLAAVRLPFIELPV
;
A
#
# COMPACT_ATOMS: atom_id res chain seq x y z
N MET A 1 -6.58 35.90 -2.14
CA MET A 1 -6.54 34.42 -2.22
C MET A 1 -7.73 33.97 -3.05
N GLN A 2 -7.52 33.56 -4.30
CA GLN A 2 -8.55 32.87 -5.07
C GLN A 2 -8.64 31.42 -4.54
N THR A 3 -9.85 30.95 -4.27
CA THR A 3 -10.11 29.56 -3.87
C THR A 3 -9.86 28.61 -5.04
N ALA A 4 -9.41 27.38 -4.76
CA ALA A 4 -9.11 26.37 -5.78
C ALA A 4 -10.26 26.18 -6.79
N ALA A 5 -11.52 26.31 -6.35
CA ALA A 5 -12.71 26.27 -7.21
C ALA A 5 -12.72 27.34 -8.32
N SER A 6 -12.15 28.52 -8.08
CA SER A 6 -12.07 29.63 -9.04
C SER A 6 -11.04 29.38 -10.15
N ILE A 7 -9.95 28.66 -9.83
CA ILE A 7 -8.89 28.34 -10.80
C ILE A 7 -9.36 27.24 -11.76
N TYR A 8 -10.11 26.25 -11.26
CA TYR A 8 -10.66 25.18 -12.09
C TYR A 8 -11.85 25.61 -12.97
N GLY A 9 -12.65 26.59 -12.51
CA GLY A 9 -13.72 27.16 -13.34
C GLY A 9 -13.23 27.91 -14.59
N GLN A 10 -12.04 28.52 -14.51
CA GLN A 10 -11.40 29.18 -15.67
C GLN A 10 -10.78 28.18 -16.67
N LEU A 11 -10.35 27.00 -16.19
CA LEU A 11 -9.84 25.92 -17.03
C LEU A 11 -10.93 25.24 -17.87
N ASP A 12 -12.14 25.07 -17.32
CA ASP A 12 -13.28 24.52 -18.06
C ASP A 12 -13.70 25.44 -19.24
N GLN A 13 -13.69 26.76 -19.06
CA GLN A 13 -14.02 27.72 -20.13
C GLN A 13 -12.97 27.78 -21.25
N LEU A 14 -11.69 27.55 -20.91
CA LEU A 14 -10.58 27.50 -21.88
C LEU A 14 -10.57 26.21 -22.71
N LEU A 15 -11.22 25.14 -22.25
CA LEU A 15 -11.29 23.85 -22.95
C LEU A 15 -12.54 23.72 -23.82
N ASP A 16 -13.68 24.29 -23.42
CA ASP A 16 -14.89 24.33 -24.25
C ASP A 16 -14.72 25.21 -25.50
N SER A 17 -13.88 26.24 -25.43
CA SER A 17 -13.55 27.10 -26.58
C SER A 17 -12.61 26.44 -27.60
N GLY A 18 -12.01 25.29 -27.27
CA GLY A 18 -11.16 24.51 -28.17
C GLY A 18 -11.90 23.50 -29.05
N ASN A 19 -13.20 23.30 -28.86
CA ASN A 19 -13.96 22.20 -29.46
C ASN A 19 -14.55 22.49 -30.86
N ASP A 20 -14.43 23.73 -31.36
CA ASP A 20 -14.96 24.13 -32.67
C ASP A 20 -13.93 24.06 -33.82
N ALA A 21 -12.72 23.55 -33.57
CA ALA A 21 -11.65 23.52 -34.58
C ALA A 21 -11.16 22.11 -34.92
N ARG A 22 -11.86 21.51 -35.90
CA ARG A 22 -11.38 20.56 -36.92
C ARG A 22 -10.96 19.13 -36.52
N SER A 23 -11.44 18.24 -37.38
CA SER A 23 -11.11 16.82 -37.48
C SER A 23 -9.63 16.57 -37.76
N GLN A 24 -9.09 15.50 -37.15
CA GLN A 24 -8.30 14.41 -37.76
C GLN A 24 -7.35 13.79 -36.72
N SER A 25 -7.49 12.48 -36.49
CA SER A 25 -6.52 11.52 -35.90
C SER A 25 -7.22 10.58 -34.91
N GLY A 26 -7.03 9.26 -35.08
CA GLY A 26 -7.52 8.22 -34.15
C GLY A 26 -7.01 8.36 -32.71
N ALA A 27 -6.02 9.23 -32.45
CA ALA A 27 -5.60 9.60 -31.11
C ALA A 27 -6.67 10.41 -30.35
N HIS A 28 -7.48 11.22 -31.05
CA HIS A 28 -8.52 12.05 -30.41
C HIS A 28 -9.68 11.20 -29.88
N THR A 29 -10.03 10.11 -30.58
CA THR A 29 -11.05 9.15 -30.10
C THR A 29 -10.56 8.38 -28.87
N ALA A 30 -9.28 7.99 -28.81
CA ALA A 30 -8.68 7.36 -27.63
C ALA A 30 -8.62 8.33 -26.42
N TYR A 31 -8.27 9.60 -26.65
CA TYR A 31 -8.28 10.63 -25.62
C TYR A 31 -9.69 10.92 -25.08
N VAL A 32 -10.70 11.06 -25.95
CA VAL A 32 -12.09 11.32 -25.53
C VAL A 32 -12.72 10.11 -24.82
N THR A 33 -12.31 8.88 -25.18
CA THR A 33 -12.80 7.66 -24.50
C THR A 33 -12.11 7.45 -23.14
N CYS A 34 -10.82 7.75 -23.03
CA CYS A 34 -10.10 7.77 -21.76
C CYS A 34 -10.68 8.85 -20.82
N PHE A 35 -10.96 10.05 -21.34
CA PHE A 35 -11.49 11.15 -20.55
C PHE A 35 -12.97 10.96 -20.15
N SER A 36 -13.78 10.28 -20.95
CA SER A 36 -15.16 9.94 -20.57
C SER A 36 -15.24 8.78 -19.56
N ALA A 37 -14.32 7.81 -19.62
CA ALA A 37 -14.10 6.83 -18.55
C ALA A 37 -13.59 7.49 -17.26
N GLN A 38 -12.69 8.46 -17.38
CA GLN A 38 -12.16 9.25 -16.26
C GLN A 38 -13.20 10.20 -15.67
N ARG A 39 -14.13 10.75 -16.46
CA ARG A 39 -15.29 11.52 -15.96
C ARG A 39 -16.32 10.66 -15.22
N ARG A 40 -16.58 9.42 -15.67
CA ARG A 40 -17.40 8.45 -14.91
C ARG A 40 -16.71 8.04 -13.60
N GLN A 41 -15.40 7.83 -13.64
CA GLN A 41 -14.58 7.66 -12.44
C GLN A 41 -14.66 8.89 -11.54
N LEU A 42 -14.45 10.11 -12.01
CA LEU A 42 -14.49 11.32 -11.17
C LEU A 42 -15.85 11.58 -10.50
N SER A 43 -16.97 11.21 -11.13
CA SER A 43 -18.29 11.19 -10.46
C SER A 43 -18.42 10.08 -9.40
N GLN A 44 -17.76 8.95 -9.59
CA GLN A 44 -17.60 7.87 -8.59
C GLN A 44 -16.63 8.26 -7.46
N TRP A 45 -15.60 9.07 -7.74
CA TRP A 45 -14.60 9.54 -6.77
C TRP A 45 -15.19 10.50 -5.74
N ARG A 46 -16.26 11.24 -6.10
CA ARG A 46 -17.05 12.01 -5.13
C ARG A 46 -17.83 11.14 -4.13
N SER A 47 -17.95 9.84 -4.39
CA SER A 47 -18.70 8.87 -3.56
C SER A 47 -17.83 7.86 -2.81
N TYR A 48 -16.51 7.84 -3.02
CA TYR A 48 -15.60 7.11 -2.13
C TYR A 48 -15.55 7.87 -0.81
N GLY A 49 -16.39 7.43 0.12
CA GLY A 49 -16.31 7.84 1.51
C GLY A 49 -14.89 7.65 2.05
N THR A 50 -14.58 8.35 3.14
CA THR A 50 -13.34 8.17 3.89
C THR A 50 -13.05 6.67 4.05
N ASP A 51 -11.87 6.22 3.64
CA ASP A 51 -11.43 4.84 3.90
C ASP A 51 -11.63 4.55 5.40
N GLU A 52 -12.20 3.39 5.73
CA GLU A 52 -12.46 2.99 7.12
C GLU A 52 -11.21 3.07 8.01
N TYR A 53 -10.04 2.88 7.40
CA TYR A 53 -8.72 3.04 8.00
C TYR A 53 -7.93 4.08 7.20
N PRO A 54 -7.95 5.36 7.60
CA PRO A 54 -7.26 6.42 6.87
C PRO A 54 -5.74 6.25 6.88
N ASN A 55 -5.20 5.51 7.85
CA ASN A 55 -3.80 5.11 7.91
C ASN A 55 -3.69 3.60 7.74
N ARG A 56 -2.78 3.19 6.87
CA ARG A 56 -2.47 1.78 6.60
C ARG A 56 -0.96 1.56 6.69
N LEU A 57 -0.57 0.43 7.26
CA LEU A 57 0.83 0.06 7.47
C LEU A 57 1.13 -1.24 6.73
N VAL A 58 2.18 -1.30 5.93
CA VAL A 58 2.77 -2.56 5.45
C VAL A 58 4.00 -2.84 6.31
N VAL A 59 4.13 -4.04 6.84
CA VAL A 59 5.31 -4.42 7.62
C VAL A 59 6.26 -5.26 6.79
N ASP A 60 7.56 -4.97 6.88
CA ASP A 60 8.65 -5.76 6.32
C ASP A 60 9.02 -6.93 7.27
N THR A 61 9.74 -7.94 6.74
CA THR A 61 10.25 -9.07 7.50
C THR A 61 11.23 -8.62 8.57
N ASN A 62 12.20 -7.76 8.24
CA ASN A 62 13.23 -7.30 9.19
C ASN A 62 12.60 -6.63 10.41
N THR A 63 11.66 -5.73 10.15
CA THR A 63 10.81 -5.10 11.15
C THR A 63 10.16 -6.12 12.10
N LEU A 64 9.60 -7.21 11.58
CA LEU A 64 8.95 -8.24 12.38
C LEU A 64 9.94 -9.10 13.19
N LEU A 65 11.17 -9.28 12.70
CA LEU A 65 12.23 -9.97 13.43
C LEU A 65 12.65 -9.16 14.66
N ASP A 66 12.76 -7.85 14.51
CA ASP A 66 13.15 -6.92 15.58
C ASP A 66 12.03 -6.76 16.60
N ASN A 67 10.82 -6.42 16.15
CA ASN A 67 9.64 -6.29 17.00
C ASN A 67 8.39 -6.85 16.30
N PRO A 68 7.86 -8.01 16.74
CA PRO A 68 6.69 -8.62 16.12
C PRO A 68 5.37 -8.00 16.55
N ASP A 69 5.38 -7.00 17.45
CA ASP A 69 4.16 -6.33 17.88
C ASP A 69 3.74 -5.22 16.92
N LEU A 70 2.69 -5.48 16.15
CA LEU A 70 2.15 -4.54 15.17
C LEU A 70 1.62 -3.24 15.80
N SER A 71 1.40 -3.21 17.12
CA SER A 71 0.96 -2.01 17.86
C SER A 71 2.10 -1.03 18.19
N ALA A 72 3.36 -1.41 17.92
CA ALA A 72 4.54 -0.57 18.19
C ALA A 72 4.51 0.79 17.46
N TYR A 73 3.71 0.92 16.39
CA TYR A 73 3.65 2.10 15.54
C TYR A 73 2.63 3.16 15.96
N ILE A 74 1.92 2.96 17.07
CA ILE A 74 0.87 3.89 17.53
C ILE A 74 1.39 5.32 17.68
N SER A 75 2.62 5.52 18.16
CA SER A 75 3.22 6.84 18.34
C SER A 75 3.50 7.56 17.01
N LEU A 76 3.65 6.82 15.91
CA LEU A 76 4.00 7.34 14.58
C LEU A 76 2.78 7.47 13.65
N LEU A 77 1.81 6.55 13.75
CA LEU A 77 0.65 6.46 12.86
C LEU A 77 -0.67 6.90 13.52
N GLY A 78 -0.66 7.13 14.83
CA GLY A 78 -1.86 7.37 15.63
C GLY A 78 -2.51 6.08 16.12
N SER A 79 -3.62 6.23 16.86
CA SER A 79 -4.28 5.12 17.56
C SER A 79 -5.12 4.20 16.67
N ARG A 80 -5.38 4.59 15.41
CA ARG A 80 -6.23 3.85 14.47
C ARG A 80 -5.54 3.66 13.12
N TYR A 81 -5.18 2.42 12.81
CA TYR A 81 -4.65 2.01 11.50
C TYR A 81 -4.88 0.52 11.24
N MET A 82 -4.81 0.15 9.96
CA MET A 82 -4.79 -1.25 9.51
C MET A 82 -3.36 -1.64 9.12
N ALA A 83 -2.79 -2.61 9.81
CA ALA A 83 -1.53 -3.25 9.44
C ALA A 83 -1.79 -4.38 8.44
N HIS A 84 -0.99 -4.44 7.38
CA HIS A 84 -1.07 -5.42 6.31
C HIS A 84 0.19 -6.28 6.37
N VAL A 85 -0.03 -7.58 6.54
CA VAL A 85 1.03 -8.59 6.48
C VAL A 85 0.94 -9.26 5.11
N LEU A 86 1.95 -9.05 4.28
CA LEU A 86 1.97 -9.48 2.88
C LEU A 86 2.40 -10.94 2.72
N PRO A 87 1.97 -11.64 1.65
CA PRO A 87 2.43 -13.00 1.35
C PRO A 87 3.96 -13.13 1.24
N VAL A 88 4.63 -12.13 0.65
CA VAL A 88 6.09 -12.13 0.49
C VAL A 88 6.81 -12.17 1.85
N VAL A 89 6.32 -11.39 2.82
CA VAL A 89 6.85 -11.34 4.20
C VAL A 89 6.63 -12.66 4.93
N LEU A 90 5.44 -13.26 4.77
CA LEU A 90 5.16 -14.57 5.36
C LEU A 90 6.06 -15.67 4.80
N ARG A 91 6.36 -15.62 3.50
CA ARG A 91 7.28 -16.56 2.83
C ARG A 91 8.70 -16.41 3.37
N GLU A 92 9.20 -15.19 3.48
CA GLU A 92 10.53 -14.92 4.04
C GLU A 92 10.65 -15.39 5.49
N LEU A 93 9.64 -15.15 6.32
CA LEU A 93 9.61 -15.68 7.69
C LEU A 93 9.65 -17.21 7.72
N ASP A 94 8.94 -17.89 6.82
CA ASP A 94 8.98 -19.35 6.67
C ASP A 94 10.38 -19.87 6.31
N ASP A 95 11.06 -19.19 5.39
CA ASP A 95 12.41 -19.55 4.96
C ASP A 95 13.44 -19.33 6.07
N LEU A 96 13.34 -18.21 6.79
CA LEU A 96 14.21 -17.91 7.93
C LEU A 96 14.06 -18.94 9.06
N LYS A 97 12.85 -19.44 9.32
CA LYS A 97 12.62 -20.49 10.32
C LYS A 97 13.29 -21.82 9.98
N ARG A 98 13.32 -22.19 8.69
CA ARG A 98 13.82 -23.50 8.20
C ARG A 98 15.31 -23.47 7.86
N GLY A 99 15.77 -22.41 7.22
CA GLY A 99 17.09 -22.29 6.60
C GLY A 99 18.09 -21.41 7.34
N GLY A 100 17.68 -20.70 8.40
CA GLY A 100 18.55 -19.76 9.11
C GLY A 100 19.81 -20.43 9.69
N ARG A 101 20.98 -20.05 9.17
CA ARG A 101 22.29 -20.47 9.70
C ARG A 101 22.54 -19.90 11.09
N ASN A 102 22.03 -18.70 11.37
CA ASN A 102 22.13 -18.04 12.66
C ASN A 102 20.95 -18.45 13.57
N PRO A 103 21.21 -19.10 14.73
CA PRO A 103 20.17 -19.45 15.70
C PRO A 103 19.33 -18.27 16.19
N GLU A 104 19.92 -17.08 16.35
CA GLU A 104 19.22 -15.89 16.84
C GLU A 104 18.16 -15.41 15.85
N ILE A 105 18.51 -15.37 14.57
CA ILE A 105 17.58 -15.00 13.48
C ILE A 105 16.44 -16.01 13.39
N ARG A 106 16.74 -17.32 13.51
CA ARG A 106 15.68 -18.34 13.54
C ARG A 106 14.72 -18.15 14.71
N GLU A 107 15.24 -17.87 15.89
CA GLU A 107 14.40 -17.64 17.06
C GLU A 107 13.58 -16.36 16.93
N ALA A 108 14.14 -15.29 16.35
CA ALA A 108 13.40 -14.09 15.99
C ALA A 108 12.24 -14.39 15.01
N ALA A 109 12.52 -15.11 13.93
CA ALA A 109 11.50 -15.52 12.96
C ALA A 109 10.42 -16.40 13.60
N ARG A 110 10.79 -17.31 14.50
CA ARG A 110 9.84 -18.13 15.27
C ARG A 110 8.99 -17.29 16.23
N ARG A 111 9.57 -16.29 16.89
CA ARG A 111 8.81 -15.34 17.74
C ARG A 111 7.80 -14.56 16.91
N ALA A 112 8.21 -14.01 15.77
CA ALA A 112 7.34 -13.30 14.85
C ALA A 112 6.19 -14.19 14.35
N ASP A 113 6.49 -15.38 13.85
CA ASP A 113 5.48 -16.35 13.40
C ASP A 113 4.49 -16.73 14.50
N ARG A 114 4.97 -16.98 15.73
CA ARG A 114 4.10 -17.27 16.88
C ARG A 114 3.18 -16.10 17.20
N ARG A 115 3.69 -14.86 17.19
CA ARG A 115 2.90 -13.65 17.45
C ARG A 115 1.81 -13.47 16.39
N LEU A 116 2.18 -13.58 15.11
CA LEU A 116 1.23 -13.46 13.99
C LEU A 116 0.17 -14.56 14.02
N LYS A 117 0.54 -15.81 14.33
CA LYS A 117 -0.43 -16.90 14.52
C LYS A 117 -1.36 -16.65 15.69
N GLY A 118 -0.86 -16.10 16.80
CA GLY A 118 -1.69 -15.70 17.94
C GLY A 118 -2.79 -14.71 17.56
N LEU A 119 -2.49 -13.74 16.68
CA LEU A 119 -3.50 -12.77 16.19
C LEU A 119 -4.63 -13.46 15.42
N ARG A 120 -4.32 -14.52 14.65
CA ARG A 120 -5.31 -15.31 13.92
C ARG A 120 -6.31 -16.03 14.84
N THR A 121 -5.89 -16.37 16.06
CA THR A 121 -6.70 -17.12 17.03
C THR A 121 -7.64 -16.22 17.84
N ASN A 122 -7.45 -14.90 17.84
CA ASN A 122 -8.23 -13.94 18.63
C ASN A 122 -9.68 -13.70 18.14
N GLY A 123 -10.22 -14.54 17.25
CA GLY A 123 -11.65 -14.60 16.95
C GLY A 123 -12.18 -13.71 15.82
N GLY A 124 -11.30 -13.13 14.99
CA GLY A 124 -11.70 -12.37 13.78
C GLY A 124 -11.46 -13.12 12.47
N ASP A 125 -12.18 -12.76 11.38
CA ASP A 125 -11.82 -13.23 10.04
C ASP A 125 -10.52 -12.54 9.60
N ILE A 126 -9.49 -13.35 9.43
CA ILE A 126 -8.14 -12.98 9.00
C ILE A 126 -8.14 -12.15 7.71
N ARG A 127 -9.14 -12.37 6.85
CA ARG A 127 -9.30 -11.68 5.57
C ARG A 127 -9.89 -10.29 5.71
N THR A 128 -10.70 -10.04 6.74
CA THR A 128 -11.33 -8.73 6.98
C THR A 128 -10.53 -7.88 7.96
N GLY A 129 -9.81 -8.52 8.88
CA GLY A 129 -8.99 -7.87 9.88
C GLY A 129 -9.16 -8.51 11.25
N VAL A 130 -8.06 -8.70 11.97
CA VAL A 130 -8.02 -9.16 13.36
C VAL A 130 -7.54 -8.05 14.28
N LYS A 131 -8.17 -7.92 15.43
CA LYS A 131 -7.81 -6.89 16.41
C LYS A 131 -6.45 -7.19 17.03
N VAL A 132 -5.53 -6.22 16.99
CA VAL A 132 -4.20 -6.33 17.60
C VAL A 132 -4.20 -5.74 19.00
N ALA A 133 -4.54 -4.44 19.10
CA ALA A 133 -4.58 -3.66 20.34
C ALA A 133 -5.34 -2.36 20.08
N GLY A 134 -6.20 -1.91 21.00
CA GLY A 134 -6.95 -0.65 20.81
C GLY A 134 -7.72 -0.62 19.47
N ASP A 135 -7.51 0.41 18.66
CA ASP A 135 -8.04 0.53 17.29
C ASP A 135 -6.99 0.17 16.20
N VAL A 136 -5.99 -0.64 16.57
CA VAL A 136 -5.03 -1.26 15.64
C VAL A 136 -5.54 -2.61 15.21
N TRP A 137 -5.67 -2.77 13.91
CA TRP A 137 -6.13 -4.00 13.26
C TRP A 137 -5.05 -4.55 12.34
N ALA A 138 -5.05 -5.86 12.11
CA ALA A 138 -4.14 -6.52 11.20
C ALA A 138 -4.91 -7.34 10.17
N ARG A 139 -4.52 -7.24 8.90
CA ARG A 139 -5.05 -8.03 7.80
C ARG A 139 -3.92 -8.81 7.15
N PHE A 140 -4.15 -10.10 6.92
CA PHE A 140 -3.20 -10.94 6.21
C PHE A 140 -3.61 -10.96 4.75
N GLU A 141 -2.79 -10.37 3.90
CA GLU A 141 -3.07 -10.34 2.48
C GLU A 141 -2.76 -11.68 1.84
N HIS A 142 -3.53 -12.00 0.79
CA HIS A 142 -3.39 -13.24 0.02
C HIS A 142 -3.19 -12.98 -1.47
N VAL A 143 -3.41 -11.73 -1.91
CA VAL A 143 -3.24 -11.33 -3.30
C VAL A 143 -1.76 -10.97 -3.50
N GLU A 144 -1.12 -11.64 -4.45
CA GLU A 144 0.21 -11.31 -4.92
C GLU A 144 0.09 -10.40 -6.16
N PRO A 145 0.99 -9.42 -6.35
CA PRO A 145 1.00 -8.56 -7.52
C PRO A 145 1.27 -9.39 -8.78
N ARG A 146 0.74 -8.91 -9.91
CA ARG A 146 0.97 -9.49 -11.24
C ARG A 146 1.64 -8.46 -12.12
N ASP A 147 2.50 -8.94 -13.01
CA ASP A 147 3.03 -8.10 -14.07
C ASP A 147 1.99 -8.03 -15.21
N ASP A 148 1.23 -6.94 -15.23
CA ASP A 148 0.24 -6.63 -16.25
C ASP A 148 0.50 -5.29 -16.94
N GLY A 149 1.74 -4.79 -16.85
CA GLY A 149 2.17 -3.53 -17.44
C GLY A 149 1.77 -2.27 -16.66
N ARG A 150 1.10 -2.40 -15.50
CA ARG A 150 0.75 -1.25 -14.62
C ARG A 150 1.84 -0.92 -13.61
N LEU A 151 2.76 -1.84 -13.35
CA LEU A 151 3.87 -1.64 -12.44
C LEU A 151 5.04 -0.93 -13.14
N PRO A 152 5.86 -0.14 -12.41
CA PRO A 152 7.12 0.36 -12.94
C PRO A 152 7.98 -0.76 -13.52
N SER A 153 8.51 -0.56 -14.72
CA SER A 153 9.23 -1.60 -15.49
C SER A 153 10.54 -2.08 -14.85
N TRP A 154 11.02 -1.39 -13.81
CA TRP A 154 12.23 -1.77 -13.08
C TRP A 154 11.95 -2.69 -11.88
N LEU A 155 10.68 -2.90 -11.51
CA LEU A 155 10.33 -3.85 -10.46
C LEU A 155 10.37 -5.28 -11.02
N ASP A 156 11.22 -6.12 -10.44
CA ASP A 156 11.28 -7.54 -10.74
C ASP A 156 10.51 -8.33 -9.69
N LEU A 157 9.33 -8.86 -10.05
CA LEU A 157 8.50 -9.62 -9.12
C LEU A 157 9.17 -10.92 -8.62
N THR A 158 10.29 -11.37 -9.18
CA THR A 158 11.07 -12.48 -8.62
C THR A 158 11.92 -12.06 -7.41
N VAL A 159 12.20 -10.76 -7.26
CA VAL A 159 12.92 -10.18 -6.14
C VAL A 159 11.93 -9.88 -4.99
N PRO A 160 12.17 -10.36 -3.76
CA PRO A 160 11.22 -10.17 -2.66
C PRO A 160 10.94 -8.70 -2.32
N ASP A 161 11.97 -7.86 -2.23
CA ASP A 161 11.80 -6.41 -2.00
C ASP A 161 10.91 -5.74 -3.06
N ASP A 162 11.14 -6.05 -4.33
CA ASP A 162 10.39 -5.47 -5.44
C ASP A 162 8.94 -5.95 -5.42
N ARG A 163 8.73 -7.22 -5.06
CA ARG A 163 7.40 -7.79 -4.83
C ARG A 163 6.70 -7.13 -3.65
N LEU A 164 7.41 -6.78 -2.58
CA LEU A 164 6.86 -6.03 -1.45
C LEU A 164 6.41 -4.64 -1.92
N VAL A 165 7.25 -3.92 -2.65
CA VAL A 165 6.92 -2.59 -3.22
C VAL A 165 5.71 -2.67 -4.16
N ALA A 166 5.68 -3.66 -5.06
CA ALA A 166 4.56 -3.87 -5.97
C ALA A 166 3.26 -4.20 -5.22
N SER A 167 3.33 -5.00 -4.15
CA SER A 167 2.19 -5.31 -3.30
C SER A 167 1.67 -4.07 -2.56
N ALA A 168 2.58 -3.21 -2.08
CA ALA A 168 2.21 -1.95 -1.43
C ALA A 168 1.54 -0.99 -2.44
N LEU A 169 2.04 -0.88 -3.67
CA LEU A 169 1.38 -0.10 -4.72
C LEU A 169 -0.02 -0.62 -5.05
N LEU A 170 -0.20 -1.94 -5.11
CA LEU A 170 -1.51 -2.56 -5.31
C LEU A 170 -2.46 -2.19 -4.16
N LEU A 171 -2.02 -2.32 -2.91
CA LEU A 171 -2.82 -1.94 -1.73
C LEU A 171 -3.20 -0.45 -1.76
N GLN A 172 -2.28 0.45 -2.15
CA GLN A 172 -2.58 1.87 -2.28
C GLN A 172 -3.62 2.13 -3.38
N SER A 173 -3.60 1.35 -4.46
CA SER A 173 -4.59 1.46 -5.55
C SER A 173 -5.97 0.95 -5.14
N ASP A 174 -6.04 -0.07 -4.28
CA ASP A 174 -7.30 -0.57 -3.71
C ASP A 174 -7.88 0.38 -2.64
N HIS A 175 -7.03 1.22 -2.06
CA HIS A 175 -7.36 2.15 -0.98
C HIS A 175 -6.92 3.59 -1.29
N PRO A 176 -7.45 4.23 -2.34
CA PRO A 176 -6.96 5.53 -2.82
C PRO A 176 -7.19 6.69 -1.82
N GLY A 177 -8.09 6.51 -0.86
CA GLY A 177 -8.36 7.48 0.22
C GLY A 177 -7.55 7.28 1.49
N ALA A 178 -6.75 6.21 1.58
CA ALA A 178 -5.90 5.93 2.73
C ALA A 178 -4.44 6.32 2.46
N LYS A 179 -3.75 6.72 3.52
CA LYS A 179 -2.29 6.88 3.53
C LYS A 179 -1.65 5.53 3.83
N LEU A 180 -1.06 4.89 2.83
CA LEU A 180 -0.25 3.68 3.02
C LEU A 180 1.19 4.05 3.39
N THR A 181 1.72 3.47 4.45
CA THR A 181 3.10 3.63 4.91
C THR A 181 3.77 2.27 5.08
N VAL A 182 5.06 2.14 4.74
CA VAL A 182 5.82 0.89 4.91
C VAL A 182 6.75 0.99 6.12
N ALA A 183 6.71 0.01 7.02
CA ALA A 183 7.63 -0.09 8.14
C ALA A 183 8.88 -0.89 7.75
N THR A 184 10.00 -0.21 7.58
CA THR A 184 11.30 -0.83 7.27
C THR A 184 12.47 0.07 7.69
N GLY A 185 13.53 -0.54 8.21
CA GLY A 185 14.84 0.10 8.42
C GLY A 185 15.87 -0.23 7.33
N ASP A 186 15.48 -0.98 6.30
CA ASP A 186 16.41 -1.38 5.24
C ASP A 186 16.58 -0.26 4.20
N LEU A 187 17.82 0.24 4.05
CA LEU A 187 18.13 1.35 3.16
C LEU A 187 17.83 1.05 1.67
N ASN A 188 18.00 -0.20 1.24
CA ASN A 188 17.71 -0.61 -0.13
C ASN A 188 16.20 -0.55 -0.38
N LEU A 189 15.40 -1.07 0.55
CA LEU A 189 13.94 -1.01 0.44
C LEU A 189 13.44 0.44 0.53
N GLN A 190 13.98 1.26 1.44
CA GLN A 190 13.65 2.69 1.54
C GLN A 190 13.91 3.44 0.22
N THR A 191 15.02 3.13 -0.47
CA THR A 191 15.36 3.74 -1.77
C THR A 191 14.32 3.39 -2.84
N LYS A 192 13.86 2.13 -2.88
CA LYS A 192 12.82 1.68 -3.82
C LYS A 192 11.46 2.33 -3.51
N LEU A 193 11.11 2.43 -2.23
CA LEU A 193 9.88 3.09 -1.77
C LEU A 193 9.86 4.57 -2.13
N ALA A 194 10.99 5.26 -1.95
CA ALA A 194 11.15 6.66 -2.36
C ALA A 194 10.95 6.84 -3.88
N ALA A 195 11.49 5.92 -4.70
CA ALA A 195 11.35 5.96 -6.16
C ALA A 195 9.88 5.86 -6.61
N VAL A 196 9.02 5.16 -5.86
CA VAL A 196 7.58 5.06 -6.12
C VAL A 196 6.72 5.99 -5.26
N ARG A 197 7.35 6.90 -4.49
CA ARG A 197 6.71 7.88 -3.59
C ARG A 197 5.81 7.25 -2.51
N LEU A 198 6.12 6.05 -2.06
CA LEU A 198 5.49 5.47 -0.88
C LEU A 198 6.25 5.92 0.39
N PRO A 199 5.56 6.46 1.40
CA PRO A 199 6.21 6.85 2.65
C PRO A 199 6.64 5.61 3.43
N PHE A 200 7.71 5.75 4.19
CA PHE A 200 8.21 4.71 5.09
C PHE A 200 8.52 5.27 6.48
N ILE A 201 8.51 4.37 7.46
CA ILE A 201 8.87 4.65 8.86
C ILE A 201 9.74 3.52 9.40
N GLU A 202 10.54 3.83 10.40
CA GLU A 202 11.33 2.85 11.14
C GLU A 202 10.62 2.47 12.43
N LEU A 203 11.05 1.37 13.05
CA LEU A 203 10.61 1.02 14.39
C LEU A 203 10.98 2.15 15.36
N PRO A 204 10.04 2.65 16.18
CA PRO A 204 10.38 3.62 17.21
C PRO A 204 11.34 3.00 18.23
N VAL A 205 12.42 3.73 18.51
CA VAL A 205 13.48 3.37 19.47
C VAL A 205 13.03 3.56 20.91
#